data_AF-A0A7J4ZW46-F1
#
_entry.id   AF-A0A7J4ZW46-F1
#
_cell.length_a   1.000
_cell.length_b   1.000
_cell.length_c   1.000
_cell.angle_alpha   90.00
_cell.angle_beta   90.00
_cell.angle_gamma   90.00
#
_symmetry.space_group_name_H-M   'P 1'
#
loop_
_entity.id
_entity.type
_entity.pdbx_description
1 polymer ?
#
loop_
_entity_poly.entity_id
_entity_poly.type
_entity_poly.pdbx_seq_one_letter_code
_entity_poly.pdbx_strand_id
1 'polypeptide(L)'
;MIEIDVQVDLFHPADRVWHALTDRALLARWFTEVEPMAGSRGRLLLFTAGLPGFDAAVDAEVTDRREPELIALRCLEGGRRSRLACAVAPTAEGCRLSVREVLEHGSWNDEQRERREESYRQALTGRLPAILDWLAFQQVDLRRGEPGMTTEMPVTEVVGDEP
;
A
#
# COMPACT_ATOMS: atom_id res chain seq x y z
N MET A 1 -16.08 -5.00 21.34
CA MET A 1 -16.50 -4.28 20.11
C MET A 1 -16.00 -5.08 18.89
N ILE A 2 -16.79 -5.20 17.81
CA ILE A 2 -16.49 -6.12 16.67
C ILE A 2 -15.91 -5.43 15.43
N GLU A 3 -15.63 -4.14 15.53
CA GLU A 3 -15.25 -3.30 14.40
C GLU A 3 -13.96 -2.54 14.69
N ILE A 4 -13.17 -2.35 13.65
CA ILE A 4 -12.02 -1.47 13.57
C ILE A 4 -12.24 -0.57 12.36
N ASP A 5 -12.10 0.74 12.54
CA ASP A 5 -12.20 1.74 11.48
C ASP A 5 -11.05 2.73 11.63
N VAL A 6 -10.21 2.84 10.60
CA VAL A 6 -9.06 3.73 10.57
C VAL A 6 -9.10 4.52 9.27
N GLN A 7 -8.93 5.83 9.37
CA GLN A 7 -8.95 6.73 8.22
C GLN A 7 -7.74 7.67 8.23
N VAL A 8 -7.20 7.96 7.05
CA VAL A 8 -6.12 8.92 6.84
C VAL A 8 -6.35 9.73 5.58
N ASP A 9 -5.96 11.01 5.61
CA ASP A 9 -5.87 11.87 4.42
C ASP A 9 -4.43 11.82 3.89
N LEU A 10 -4.27 11.58 2.59
CA LEU A 10 -3.01 11.37 1.90
C LEU A 10 -2.85 12.42 0.77
N PHE A 11 -1.70 13.09 0.72
CA PHE A 11 -1.36 14.09 -0.30
C PHE A 11 -0.84 13.45 -1.59
N HIS A 12 -1.52 12.40 -2.06
CA HIS A 12 -1.18 11.66 -3.27
C HIS A 12 -2.44 11.33 -4.08
N PRO A 13 -2.32 11.19 -5.42
CA PRO A 13 -3.44 10.83 -6.28
C PRO A 13 -3.95 9.41 -5.95
N ALA A 14 -5.25 9.21 -6.10
CA ALA A 14 -5.94 7.95 -5.78
C ALA A 14 -5.32 6.73 -6.49
N ASP A 15 -4.93 6.86 -7.78
CA ASP A 15 -4.32 5.76 -8.54
C ASP A 15 -3.00 5.27 -7.94
N ARG A 16 -2.21 6.19 -7.35
CA ARG A 16 -0.94 5.82 -6.71
C ARG A 16 -1.18 5.09 -5.40
N VAL A 17 -2.14 5.56 -4.61
CA VAL A 17 -2.56 4.88 -3.37
C VAL A 17 -3.10 3.50 -3.70
N TRP A 18 -3.96 3.41 -4.72
CA TRP A 18 -4.50 2.15 -5.21
C TRP A 18 -3.41 1.16 -5.65
N HIS A 19 -2.40 1.64 -6.38
CA HIS A 19 -1.26 0.81 -6.76
C HIS A 19 -0.51 0.28 -5.53
N ALA A 20 -0.24 1.11 -4.52
CA ALA A 20 0.40 0.69 -3.28
C ALA A 20 -0.45 -0.30 -2.44
N LEU A 21 -1.79 -0.24 -2.56
CA LEU A 21 -2.72 -1.14 -1.89
C LEU A 21 -2.90 -2.49 -2.59
N THR A 22 -2.64 -2.59 -3.89
CA THR A 22 -2.98 -3.78 -4.69
C THR A 22 -1.78 -4.46 -5.33
N ASP A 23 -0.65 -3.77 -5.47
CA ASP A 23 0.60 -4.38 -5.90
C ASP A 23 1.26 -5.09 -4.72
N ARG A 24 1.54 -6.39 -4.89
CA ARG A 24 2.09 -7.25 -3.83
C ARG A 24 3.51 -6.87 -3.43
N ALA A 25 4.33 -6.43 -4.39
CA ALA A 25 5.69 -6.02 -4.09
C ALA A 25 5.70 -4.71 -3.29
N LEU A 26 4.75 -3.81 -3.56
CA LEU A 26 4.58 -2.60 -2.75
C LEU A 26 3.99 -2.92 -1.37
N LEU A 27 2.95 -3.76 -1.27
CA LEU A 27 2.40 -4.21 0.01
C LEU A 27 3.46 -4.81 0.94
N ALA A 28 4.36 -5.63 0.40
CA ALA A 28 5.48 -6.22 1.15
C ALA A 28 6.42 -5.17 1.74
N ARG A 29 6.52 -3.97 1.13
CA ARG A 29 7.43 -2.92 1.58
C ARG A 29 6.86 -2.06 2.71
N TRP A 30 5.55 -1.91 2.81
CA TRP A 30 4.94 -1.04 3.84
C TRP A 30 4.03 -1.76 4.83
N PHE A 31 3.51 -2.94 4.52
CA PHE A 31 2.58 -3.66 5.40
C PHE A 31 3.04 -5.08 5.72
N THR A 32 2.93 -6.00 4.76
CA THR A 32 3.26 -7.43 4.90
C THR A 32 3.41 -8.09 3.53
N GLU A 33 4.15 -9.20 3.47
CA GLU A 33 4.27 -10.02 2.27
C GLU A 33 2.93 -10.65 1.89
N VAL A 34 2.69 -10.80 0.58
CA VAL A 34 1.45 -11.35 0.04
C VAL A 34 1.74 -12.34 -1.07
N GLU A 35 1.25 -13.57 -0.92
CA GLU A 35 1.38 -14.62 -1.92
C GLU A 35 0.03 -15.03 -2.51
N PRO A 36 -0.04 -15.37 -3.81
CA PRO A 36 -1.25 -15.93 -4.38
C PRO A 36 -1.38 -17.39 -3.94
N MET A 37 -2.57 -17.81 -3.51
CA MET A 37 -2.78 -19.22 -3.19
C MET A 37 -2.90 -20.05 -4.47
N ALA A 38 -2.07 -21.09 -4.59
CA ALA A 38 -2.10 -22.00 -5.74
C ALA A 38 -3.50 -22.58 -5.96
N GLY A 39 -3.94 -22.56 -7.24
CA GLY A 39 -5.22 -23.14 -7.64
C GLY A 39 -6.47 -22.33 -7.31
N SER A 40 -6.34 -21.14 -6.72
CA SER A 40 -7.49 -20.29 -6.34
C SER A 40 -7.37 -18.87 -6.91
N ARG A 41 -8.24 -18.50 -7.86
CA ARG A 41 -8.28 -17.12 -8.36
C ARG A 41 -8.81 -16.19 -7.26
N GLY A 42 -8.10 -15.09 -7.02
CA GLY A 42 -8.50 -14.06 -6.07
C GLY A 42 -8.27 -14.41 -4.59
N ARG A 43 -7.63 -15.54 -4.28
CA ARG A 43 -7.21 -15.89 -2.92
C ARG A 43 -5.74 -15.56 -2.69
N LEU A 44 -5.47 -14.93 -1.56
CA LEU A 44 -4.18 -14.38 -1.17
C LEU A 44 -3.86 -14.84 0.24
N LEU A 45 -2.60 -15.16 0.50
CA LEU A 45 -2.07 -15.36 1.84
C LEU A 45 -1.28 -14.11 2.24
N LEU A 46 -1.71 -13.42 3.31
CA LEU A 46 -1.01 -12.28 3.87
C LEU A 46 -0.22 -12.74 5.10
N PHE A 47 1.09 -12.52 5.11
CA PHE A 47 2.00 -13.01 6.15
C PHE A 47 2.01 -12.10 7.39
N THR A 48 0.84 -11.89 7.97
CA THR A 48 0.62 -10.99 9.11
C THR A 48 1.02 -11.59 10.46
N ALA A 49 1.44 -12.86 10.50
CA ALA A 49 1.84 -13.51 11.73
C ALA A 49 2.98 -12.73 12.42
N GLY A 50 2.76 -12.35 13.69
CA GLY A 50 3.73 -11.56 14.47
C GLY A 50 3.56 -10.04 14.33
N LEU A 51 2.66 -9.55 13.47
CA LEU A 51 2.25 -8.15 13.50
C LEU A 51 1.37 -7.88 14.74
N PRO A 52 1.42 -6.67 15.33
CA PRO A 52 0.58 -6.33 16.47
C PRO A 52 -0.91 -6.53 16.15
N GLY A 53 -1.59 -7.34 16.98
CA GLY A 53 -3.02 -7.64 16.83
C GLY A 53 -3.35 -8.73 15.81
N PHE A 54 -2.36 -9.43 15.27
CA PHE A 54 -2.53 -10.58 14.37
C PHE A 54 -1.96 -11.84 15.04
N ASP A 55 -2.79 -12.88 15.16
CA ASP A 55 -2.36 -14.15 15.78
C ASP A 55 -1.81 -15.15 14.75
N ALA A 56 -2.13 -14.95 13.47
CA ALA A 56 -1.72 -15.82 12.37
C ALA A 56 -1.61 -15.04 11.05
N ALA A 57 -1.14 -15.73 10.02
CA ALA A 57 -1.32 -15.28 8.64
C ALA A 57 -2.81 -15.23 8.29
N VAL A 58 -3.18 -14.30 7.41
CA VAL A 58 -4.57 -14.11 6.97
C VAL A 58 -4.74 -14.76 5.59
N ASP A 59 -5.64 -15.74 5.50
CA ASP A 59 -6.17 -16.21 4.23
C ASP A 59 -7.27 -15.23 3.79
N ALA A 60 -6.99 -14.49 2.71
CA ALA A 60 -7.88 -13.47 2.19
C ALA A 60 -8.45 -13.87 0.83
N GLU A 61 -9.74 -13.62 0.62
CA GLU A 61 -10.42 -13.74 -0.66
C GLU A 61 -10.91 -12.36 -1.10
N VAL A 62 -10.51 -11.92 -2.29
CA VAL A 62 -11.02 -10.68 -2.89
C VAL A 62 -12.49 -10.88 -3.28
N THR A 63 -13.38 -10.15 -2.62
CA THR A 63 -14.84 -10.24 -2.83
C THR A 63 -15.40 -9.08 -3.64
N ASP A 64 -14.77 -7.92 -3.62
CA ASP A 64 -15.11 -6.78 -4.46
C ASP A 64 -13.83 -6.02 -4.83
N ARG A 65 -13.75 -5.55 -6.08
CA ARG A 65 -12.66 -4.72 -6.56
C ARG A 65 -13.18 -3.74 -7.59
N ARG A 66 -13.17 -2.46 -7.23
CA ARG A 66 -13.56 -1.32 -8.06
C ARG A 66 -12.40 -0.36 -8.07
N GLU A 67 -11.58 -0.40 -9.11
CA GLU A 67 -10.36 0.40 -9.21
C GLU A 67 -10.71 1.84 -9.62
N PRO A 68 -10.15 2.89 -8.98
CA PRO A 68 -9.23 2.88 -7.83
C PRO A 68 -9.93 3.05 -6.45
N GLU A 69 -11.25 2.83 -6.36
CA GLU A 69 -12.12 3.28 -5.27
C GLU A 69 -12.27 2.30 -4.08
N LEU A 70 -12.31 0.99 -4.32
CA LEU A 70 -12.60 0.00 -3.27
C LEU A 70 -11.99 -1.38 -3.57
N ILE A 71 -11.30 -1.94 -2.57
CA ILE A 71 -11.06 -3.38 -2.49
C ILE A 71 -11.67 -3.92 -1.19
N ALA A 72 -12.42 -5.01 -1.29
CA ALA A 72 -13.01 -5.69 -0.15
C ALA A 72 -12.58 -7.16 -0.12
N LEU A 73 -12.15 -7.62 1.05
CA LEU A 73 -11.65 -8.96 1.31
C LEU A 73 -12.52 -9.66 2.35
N ARG A 74 -12.74 -10.96 2.17
CA ARG A 74 -13.07 -11.86 3.27
C ARG A 74 -11.77 -12.40 3.83
N CYS A 75 -11.61 -12.32 5.14
CA CYS A 75 -10.40 -12.71 5.85
C CYS A 75 -10.70 -13.87 6.78
N LEU A 76 -9.81 -14.85 6.80
CA LEU A 76 -9.79 -15.95 7.75
C LEU A 76 -8.44 -15.95 8.48
N GLU A 77 -8.49 -15.79 9.80
CA GLU A 77 -7.30 -15.70 10.66
C GLU A 77 -7.54 -16.49 11.93
N GLY A 78 -6.75 -17.55 12.17
CA GLY A 78 -6.82 -18.31 13.43
C GLY A 78 -8.24 -18.83 13.77
N GLY A 79 -9.07 -19.11 12.75
CA GLY A 79 -10.46 -19.53 12.91
C GLY A 79 -11.49 -18.38 13.01
N ARG A 80 -11.06 -17.12 13.12
CA ARG A 80 -11.93 -15.94 13.05
C ARG A 80 -12.18 -15.54 11.60
N ARG A 81 -13.41 -15.10 11.31
CA ARG A 81 -13.79 -14.55 10.00
C ARG A 81 -14.10 -13.07 10.14
N SER A 82 -13.53 -12.27 9.26
CA SER A 82 -13.80 -10.85 9.16
C SER A 82 -13.96 -10.41 7.72
N ARG A 83 -14.55 -9.23 7.54
CA ARG A 83 -14.58 -8.50 6.27
C ARG A 83 -13.72 -7.27 6.39
N LEU A 84 -12.71 -7.16 5.52
CA LEU A 84 -11.84 -5.99 5.41
C LEU A 84 -12.25 -5.19 4.16
N ALA A 85 -12.39 -3.88 4.30
CA ALA A 85 -12.65 -2.97 3.19
C ALA A 85 -11.66 -1.81 3.23
N CYS A 86 -10.98 -1.58 2.11
CA CYS A 86 -10.10 -0.44 1.90
C CYS A 86 -10.74 0.44 0.82
N ALA A 87 -11.24 1.62 1.21
CA ALA A 87 -11.87 2.58 0.33
C ALA A 87 -10.96 3.79 0.11
N VAL A 88 -10.80 4.20 -1.16
CA VAL A 88 -10.03 5.38 -1.55
C VAL A 88 -10.99 6.38 -2.18
N ALA A 89 -11.12 7.55 -1.56
CA ALA A 89 -11.95 8.63 -2.05
C ALA A 89 -11.07 9.83 -2.45
N PRO A 90 -11.10 10.31 -3.71
CA PRO A 90 -10.34 11.49 -4.10
C PRO A 90 -10.81 12.74 -3.33
N THR A 91 -9.87 13.62 -3.00
CA THR A 91 -10.11 14.91 -2.36
C THR A 91 -9.46 16.03 -3.18
N ALA A 92 -9.68 17.29 -2.80
CA ALA A 92 -9.06 18.42 -3.50
C ALA A 92 -7.51 18.41 -3.42
N GLU A 93 -6.94 17.88 -2.33
CA GLU A 93 -5.50 17.91 -2.05
C GLU A 93 -4.82 16.54 -2.27
N GLY A 94 -5.58 15.49 -2.60
CA GLY A 94 -5.07 14.13 -2.77
C GLY A 94 -6.20 13.10 -2.70
N CYS A 95 -6.16 12.24 -1.68
CA CYS A 95 -7.25 11.30 -1.40
C CYS A 95 -7.35 10.96 0.08
N ARG A 96 -8.48 10.36 0.44
CA ARG A 96 -8.77 9.81 1.76
C ARG A 96 -8.83 8.30 1.65
N LEU A 97 -8.05 7.62 2.49
CA LEU A 97 -8.06 6.17 2.63
C LEU A 97 -8.75 5.78 3.92
N SER A 98 -9.78 4.95 3.81
CA SER A 98 -10.49 4.35 4.94
C SER A 98 -10.27 2.83 4.92
N VAL A 99 -9.83 2.27 6.04
CA VAL A 99 -9.68 0.83 6.28
C VAL A 99 -10.64 0.42 7.38
N ARG A 100 -11.59 -0.43 7.03
CA ARG A 100 -12.61 -0.94 7.95
C ARG A 100 -12.56 -2.45 8.00
N GLU A 101 -12.43 -3.00 9.20
CA GLU A 101 -12.50 -4.44 9.46
C GLU A 101 -13.63 -4.76 10.41
N VAL A 102 -14.51 -5.68 10.01
CA VAL A 102 -15.68 -6.12 10.80
C VAL A 102 -15.61 -7.62 11.01
N LEU A 103 -15.64 -8.08 12.26
CA LEU A 103 -15.76 -9.51 12.57
C LEU A 103 -17.15 -10.04 12.20
N GLU A 104 -17.17 -11.12 11.42
CA GLU A 104 -18.38 -11.87 11.08
C GLU A 104 -18.51 -13.13 11.97
N HIS A 105 -17.38 -13.73 12.37
CA HIS A 105 -17.36 -14.90 13.25
C HIS A 105 -16.12 -14.90 14.16
N GLY A 106 -16.33 -15.27 15.43
CA GLY A 106 -15.31 -15.23 16.48
C GLY A 106 -15.32 -13.91 17.24
N SER A 107 -14.27 -13.65 18.01
CA SER A 107 -14.14 -12.43 18.83
C SER A 107 -12.69 -12.01 18.97
N TRP A 108 -12.45 -10.70 18.97
CA TRP A 108 -11.24 -10.12 19.54
C TRP A 108 -11.45 -9.87 21.03
N ASN A 109 -10.42 -10.04 21.83
CA ASN A 109 -10.35 -9.36 23.12
C ASN A 109 -9.98 -7.89 22.90
N ASP A 110 -10.18 -7.05 23.92
CA ASP A 110 -10.00 -5.60 23.77
C ASP A 110 -8.53 -5.23 23.46
N GLU A 111 -7.55 -5.84 24.13
CA GLU A 111 -6.11 -5.62 23.87
C GLU A 111 -5.72 -5.97 22.43
N GLN A 112 -6.22 -7.10 21.91
CA GLN A 112 -5.96 -7.55 20.55
C GLN A 112 -6.54 -6.57 19.53
N ARG A 113 -7.79 -6.13 19.75
CA ARG A 113 -8.44 -5.14 18.89
C ARG A 113 -7.66 -3.83 18.88
N GLU A 114 -7.27 -3.32 20.05
CA GLU A 114 -6.50 -2.08 20.18
C GLU A 114 -5.15 -2.17 19.47
N ARG A 115 -4.41 -3.26 19.67
CA ARG A 115 -3.14 -3.49 18.96
C ARG A 115 -3.31 -3.57 17.46
N ARG A 116 -4.40 -4.18 16.99
CA ARG A 116 -4.70 -4.31 15.55
C ARG A 116 -5.07 -2.97 14.93
N GLU A 117 -5.93 -2.19 15.59
CA GLU A 117 -6.28 -0.84 15.17
C GLU A 117 -5.03 0.07 15.12
N GLU A 118 -4.17 -0.02 16.13
CA GLU A 118 -2.91 0.73 16.16
C GLU A 118 -1.94 0.27 15.06
N SER A 119 -1.86 -1.03 14.78
CA SER A 119 -1.06 -1.58 13.68
C SER A 119 -1.48 -1.00 12.32
N TYR A 120 -2.80 -0.93 12.07
CA TYR A 120 -3.33 -0.26 10.88
C TYR A 120 -2.99 1.24 10.88
N ARG A 121 -3.23 1.93 11.99
CA ARG A 121 -2.91 3.36 12.11
C ARG A 121 -1.46 3.65 11.76
N GLN A 122 -0.51 2.93 12.36
CA GLN A 122 0.93 3.10 12.10
C GLN A 122 1.32 2.78 10.66
N ALA A 123 0.72 1.75 10.06
CA ALA A 123 0.94 1.43 8.66
C ALA A 123 0.49 2.58 7.75
N LEU A 124 -0.70 3.13 8.00
CA LEU A 124 -1.36 4.13 7.16
C LEU A 124 -0.82 5.55 7.35
N THR A 125 -0.32 5.91 8.54
CA THR A 125 0.21 7.26 8.81
C THR A 125 1.73 7.37 8.68
N GLY A 126 2.45 6.25 8.73
CA GLY A 126 3.93 6.24 8.64
C GLY A 126 4.45 5.52 7.40
N ARG A 127 4.23 4.20 7.33
CA ARG A 127 4.87 3.33 6.34
C ARG A 127 4.33 3.55 4.91
N LEU A 128 3.01 3.68 4.77
CA LEU A 128 2.36 3.90 3.48
C LEU A 128 2.79 5.25 2.86
N PRO A 129 2.71 6.40 3.54
CA PRO A 129 3.22 7.67 3.01
C PRO A 129 4.67 7.58 2.51
N ALA A 130 5.56 6.94 3.27
CA ALA A 130 6.96 6.78 2.88
C ALA A 130 7.13 6.04 1.53
N ILE A 131 6.33 5.00 1.27
CA ILE A 131 6.33 4.30 -0.02
C ILE A 131 5.70 5.14 -1.13
N LEU A 132 4.65 5.91 -0.83
CA LEU A 132 4.01 6.79 -1.81
C LEU A 132 4.93 7.95 -2.24
N ASP A 133 5.67 8.53 -1.29
CA ASP A 133 6.71 9.51 -1.56
C ASP A 133 7.81 8.92 -2.44
N TRP A 134 8.33 7.75 -2.08
CA TRP A 134 9.32 7.04 -2.89
C TRP A 134 8.82 6.80 -4.33
N LEU A 135 7.57 6.35 -4.51
CA LEU A 135 6.96 6.18 -5.84
C LEU A 135 6.85 7.51 -6.58
N ALA A 136 6.50 8.60 -5.89
CA ALA A 136 6.41 9.92 -6.50
C ALA A 136 7.78 10.40 -7.00
N PHE A 137 8.85 10.17 -6.23
CA PHE A 137 10.22 10.49 -6.65
C PHE A 137 10.63 9.69 -7.90
N GLN A 138 10.40 8.37 -7.94
CA GLN A 138 10.75 7.54 -9.09
C GLN A 138 10.08 7.99 -10.40
N GLN A 139 8.83 8.49 -10.33
CA GLN A 139 8.14 9.03 -11.51
C GLN A 139 8.77 10.33 -12.04
N VAL A 140 9.36 11.15 -11.16
CA VAL A 140 10.05 12.39 -11.56
C VAL A 140 11.37 12.06 -12.26
N ASP A 141 12.13 11.10 -11.73
CA ASP A 141 13.38 10.64 -12.35
C ASP A 141 13.17 10.07 -13.76
N LEU A 142 12.10 9.29 -13.97
CA LEU A 142 11.73 8.76 -15.29
C LEU A 142 11.39 9.84 -16.31
N ARG A 143 10.77 10.96 -15.89
CA ARG A 143 10.45 12.10 -16.77
C ARG A 143 11.64 12.99 -17.07
N ARG A 144 12.71 12.96 -16.26
CA ARG A 144 13.98 13.64 -16.58
C ARG A 144 14.80 12.87 -17.63
N GLY A 145 14.45 11.61 -17.88
CA GLY A 145 15.12 10.72 -18.82
C GLY A 145 14.63 10.77 -20.26
N GLU A 146 13.95 11.81 -20.72
CA GLU A 146 13.81 12.05 -22.17
C GLU A 146 15.11 12.73 -22.68
N PRO A 147 16.00 12.02 -23.41
CA PRO A 147 17.18 12.61 -24.03
C PRO A 147 16.75 13.45 -25.24
N GLY A 148 16.21 14.63 -24.94
CA GLY A 148 15.73 15.59 -25.93
C GLY A 148 16.47 16.91 -25.87
N MET A 149 17.72 16.96 -25.41
CA MET A 149 18.63 18.07 -25.72
C MET A 149 20.07 17.70 -25.39
N THR A 150 20.72 16.91 -26.26
CA THR A 150 22.17 16.98 -26.45
C THR A 150 22.49 18.37 -26.98
N THR A 151 22.64 19.35 -26.10
CA THR A 151 23.47 20.51 -26.43
C THR A 151 24.90 20.02 -26.37
N GLU A 152 25.39 19.56 -27.52
CA GLU A 152 26.80 19.31 -27.76
C GLU A 152 27.57 20.56 -27.32
N MET A 153 28.41 20.41 -26.28
CA MET A 153 29.35 21.46 -25.93
C MET A 153 30.40 21.52 -27.04
N PRO A 154 30.66 22.69 -27.66
CA PRO A 154 31.77 22.81 -28.58
C PRO A 154 33.08 22.64 -27.79
N VAL A 155 33.80 21.56 -28.09
CA VAL A 155 35.19 21.39 -27.68
C VAL A 155 36.00 22.39 -28.50
N THR A 156 36.39 23.51 -27.88
CA THR A 156 37.45 24.36 -28.41
C THR A 156 38.79 23.67 -28.15
N GLU A 157 39.32 23.02 -29.18
CA GLU A 157 40.76 22.73 -29.28
C GLU A 157 41.53 24.05 -29.28
N VAL A 158 42.43 24.24 -28.31
CA VAL A 158 43.50 25.24 -28.41
C VAL A 158 44.81 24.49 -28.55
N VAL A 159 45.26 24.44 -29.80
CA VAL A 159 46.60 24.09 -30.26
C VAL A 159 47.54 25.30 -30.10
N GLY A 160 48.81 25.02 -29.75
CA GLY A 160 49.97 25.92 -29.91
C GLY A 160 50.66 26.24 -28.58
N ASP A 161 51.73 25.55 -28.14
CA ASP A 161 53.10 25.51 -28.68
C ASP A 161 53.83 26.87 -28.51
N GLU A 162 54.50 27.05 -27.35
CA GLU A 162 55.97 27.18 -27.17
C GLU A 162 56.39 28.67 -27.05
N PRO A 163 57.60 29.03 -26.54
CA PRO A 163 58.74 28.20 -26.08
C PRO A 163 59.14 28.38 -24.60
#